data_AF-A0A838I7J8-F1
#
_entry.id   AF-A0A838I7J8-F1
#
_cell.length_a   1.000
_cell.length_b   1.000
_cell.length_c   1.000
_cell.angle_alpha   90.00
_cell.angle_beta   90.00
_cell.angle_gamma   90.00
#
_symmetry.space_group_name_H-M   'P 1'
#
loop_
_entity.id
_entity.type
_entity.pdbx_description
1 polymer ?
#
loop_
_entity_poly.entity_id
_entity_poly.type
_entity_poly.pdbx_seq_one_letter_code
_entity_poly.pdbx_strand_id
1 'polypeptide(L)' 'MFHATLVCTDEDCAVEVEAWGELQELEAMVCDGCACVLLVLSLGHVEPPLVVHLPQRSVRLPRAA' A
#
# COMPACT_ATOMS: atom_id res chain seq x y z
N MET A 1 7.53 3.45 -0.63
CA MET A 1 6.07 3.32 -0.53
C MET A 1 5.67 2.53 0.70
N PHE A 2 4.73 3.10 1.44
CA PHE A 2 4.12 2.54 2.63
C PHE A 2 2.62 2.39 2.42
N HIS A 3 2.04 1.41 3.11
CA HIS A 3 0.62 1.30 3.36
C HIS A 3 0.37 1.68 4.82
N ALA A 4 -0.62 2.51 5.09
CA ALA A 4 -0.97 2.91 6.44
C ALA A 4 -2.47 2.89 6.68
N THR A 5 -2.85 2.56 7.92
CA THR A 5 -4.16 2.87 8.48
C THR A 5 -4.03 4.11 9.34
N LEU A 6 -4.84 5.13 9.10
CA LEU A 6 -4.87 6.38 9.86
C LEU A 6 -6.24 6.66 10.45
N VAL A 7 -6.30 7.49 11.49
CA VAL A 7 -7.54 7.87 12.18
C VAL A 7 -7.62 9.39 12.44
N CYS A 8 -8.79 10.02 12.29
CA CYS A 8 -8.97 11.41 12.75
C CYS A 8 -8.86 11.44 14.28
N THR A 9 -8.08 12.39 14.79
CA THR A 9 -7.86 12.56 16.24
C THR A 9 -9.06 13.19 16.96
N ASP A 10 -10.05 13.67 16.19
CA ASP A 10 -11.30 14.21 16.72
C ASP A 10 -12.23 13.07 17.13
N GLU A 11 -12.69 13.09 18.38
CA GLU A 11 -13.49 12.00 18.98
C GLU A 11 -14.89 11.90 18.38
N ASP A 12 -15.44 12.99 17.85
CA ASP A 12 -16.75 13.00 17.18
C ASP A 12 -16.65 12.47 15.74
N CYS A 13 -15.55 12.76 15.03
CA CYS A 13 -15.32 12.26 13.69
C CYS A 13 -14.88 10.80 13.67
N ALA A 14 -13.80 10.48 14.42
CA ALA A 14 -13.23 9.14 14.61
C ALA A 14 -13.11 8.26 13.33
N VAL A 15 -13.00 8.88 12.15
CA VAL A 15 -12.98 8.15 10.88
C VAL A 15 -11.63 7.48 10.68
N GLU A 16 -11.66 6.21 10.26
CA GLU A 16 -10.48 5.44 9.87
C GLU A 16 -10.35 5.43 8.35
N VAL A 17 -9.12 5.61 7.86
CA VAL A 17 -8.80 5.64 6.43
C VAL A 17 -7.55 4.82 6.13
N GLU A 18 -7.58 4.12 5.00
CA GLU A 18 -6.42 3.39 4.47
C GLU A 18 -5.80 4.18 3.34
N ALA A 19 -4.47 4.36 3.39
CA ALA A 19 -3.74 5.16 2.42
C ALA A 19 -2.39 4.55 2.04
N TRP A 20 -1.91 4.97 0.87
CA TRP A 20 -0.64 4.55 0.29
C TRP A 20 0.19 5.78 -0.09
N GLY A 21 1.47 5.79 0.24
CA GLY A 21 2.34 6.93 -0.09
C GLY A 21 3.72 6.84 0.55
N GLU A 22 4.47 7.94 0.50
CA GLU A 22 5.68 8.09 1.31
C GLU A 22 5.33 8.49 2.74
N LEU A 23 6.23 8.20 3.69
CA LEU A 23 5.97 8.40 5.11
C LEU A 23 5.58 9.87 5.43
N GLN A 24 6.32 10.83 4.87
CA GLN A 24 6.04 12.26 5.05
C GLN A 24 4.67 12.69 4.49
N GLU A 25 4.20 12.05 3.42
CA GLU A 25 2.89 12.35 2.84
C GLU A 25 1.77 11.80 3.73
N LEU A 26 1.94 10.58 4.25
CA LEU A 26 0.99 9.95 5.17
C LEU A 26 0.89 10.72 6.49
N GLU A 27 2.02 11.17 7.04
CA GLU A 27 2.06 11.98 8.28
C GLU A 27 1.47 13.39 8.11
N ALA A 28 1.43 13.91 6.89
CA ALA A 28 0.86 15.22 6.57
C ALA A 28 -0.63 15.14 6.19
N MET A 29 -1.23 13.95 6.16
CA MET A 29 -2.59 13.77 5.69
C MET A 29 -3.61 14.39 6.65
N VAL A 30 -4.61 15.04 6.08
CA VAL A 30 -5.71 15.66 6.82
C VAL A 30 -7.02 14.94 6.52
N CYS A 31 -7.90 14.88 7.51
CA CYS A 31 -9.22 14.31 7.34
C CYS A 31 -10.14 15.27 6.58
N ASP A 32 -10.90 14.74 5.62
CA ASP A 32 -11.81 15.52 4.78
C ASP A 32 -13.00 16.15 5.54
N GLY A 33 -13.38 15.61 6.70
CA GLY A 33 -14.52 16.07 7.49
C GLY A 33 -14.16 17.09 8.58
N CYS A 34 -13.15 16.76 9.38
CA CYS A 34 -12.72 17.54 10.55
C CYS A 34 -11.56 18.52 10.22
N ALA A 35 -10.89 18.37 9.06
CA ALA A 35 -9.63 19.06 8.71
C ALA A 35 -8.49 18.88 9.73
N CYS A 36 -8.61 17.96 10.67
CA CYS A 36 -7.55 17.57 11.60
C CYS A 36 -6.50 16.72 10.90
N VAL A 37 -5.28 16.73 11.44
CA VAL A 37 -4.23 15.81 11.03
C VAL A 37 -4.62 14.38 11.40
N LEU A 38 -4.47 13.46 10.47
CA LEU A 38 -4.71 12.04 10.69
C LEU A 38 -3.53 11.42 11.43
N LEU A 39 -3.80 10.62 12.45
CA LEU A 39 -2.79 9.87 13.18
C LEU A 39 -2.58 8.50 12.55
N VAL A 40 -1.33 8.13 12.29
CA VAL A 40 -0.98 6.79 11.79
C VAL A 40 -1.12 5.76 12.91
N LEU A 41 -2.03 4.81 12.75
CA LEU A 41 -2.23 3.68 13.67
C LEU A 41 -1.39 2.47 13.30
N SER A 42 -1.27 2.20 12.01
CA SER A 42 -0.49 1.09 11.47
C SER A 42 0.30 1.53 10.25
N LEU A 43 1.51 1.00 10.08
CA LEU A 43 2.40 1.32 8.95
C LEU A 43 3.08 0.03 8.46
N GLY A 44 2.89 -0.29 7.19
CA GLY A 44 3.53 -1.41 6.50
C GLY A 44 4.40 -0.92 5.35
N HIS A 45 5.65 -1.39 5.29
CA HIS A 45 6.51 -1.13 4.13
C HIS A 45 6.18 -2.11 3.01
N VAL A 46 6.04 -1.63 1.77
CA VAL A 46 5.71 -2.48 0.62
C VAL A 46 6.82 -2.39 -0.42
N GLU A 47 7.47 -3.52 -0.65
CA GLU A 47 8.49 -3.66 -1.69
C GLU A 47 7.84 -3.84 -3.08
N PRO A 48 8.42 -3.25 -4.14
CA PRO A 48 7.93 -3.47 -5.49
C PRO A 48 8.12 -4.95 -5.90
N PRO A 49 7.22 -5.51 -6.73
CA PRO A 49 7.37 -6.88 -7.19
C PRO A 49 8.66 -7.05 -8.02
N LEU A 50 9.48 -8.04 -7.63
CA LEU A 50 10.67 -8.42 -8.39
C LEU A 50 10.25 -9.17 -9.65
N VAL A 51 10.47 -8.58 -10.82
CA VAL A 51 10.31 -9.27 -12.11
C VAL A 51 11.51 -10.19 -12.32
N VAL A 52 11.35 -11.46 -11.95
CA VAL A 52 12.35 -12.50 -12.22
C VAL A 52 12.15 -13.08 -13.62
N HIS A 53 13.18 -12.97 -14.47
CA HIS A 53 13.16 -13.60 -15.78
C HIS A 53 13.52 -15.08 -15.63
N LEU A 54 12.52 -15.98 -15.71
CA LEU A 54 12.79 -17.41 -15.78
C LEU A 54 13.25 -17.80 -17.20
N PRO A 55 14.35 -18.55 -17.34
CA PRO A 55 14.71 -19.14 -18.63
C PRO A 55 13.64 -20.16 -19.02
N GLN A 56 12.90 -19.87 -20.09
CA GLN A 56 11.91 -20.76 -20.67
C GLN A 56 12.61 -21.96 -21.34
N ARG A 57 12.71 -23.09 -20.64
CA ARG A 57 13.16 -24.36 -21.24
C ARG A 57 12.06 -24.88 -22.15
N SER A 58 12.17 -24.66 -23.45
CA SER A 58 11.25 -25.24 -24.43
C SER A 58 11.37 -26.77 -24.44
N VAL A 59 10.43 -27.46 -23.81
CA VAL A 59 10.26 -28.92 -24.00
C VAL A 59 9.70 -29.10 -25.41
N ARG A 60 10.53 -29.59 -26.33
CA ARG A 60 10.03 -30.00 -27.65
C ARG A 60 9.18 -31.25 -27.45
N LEU A 61 7.87 -31.14 -27.64
CA LEU A 61 7.01 -32.31 -27.73
C LEU A 61 7.33 -33.05 -29.04
N PRO A 62 7.58 -34.37 -29.02
CA PRO A 62 7.74 -35.15 -30.23
C PRO A 62 6.40 -35.20 -30.98
N ARG A 63 6.47 -34.98 -32.29
CA ARG A 63 5.33 -35.01 -33.20
C ARG A 63 4.87 -36.46 -33.37
N ALA A 64 3.62 -36.77 -33.04
CA ALA A 64 3.05 -38.11 -33.27
C ALA A 64 2.98 -38.41 -34.77
N ALA A 65 3.41 -39.62 -35.15
CA ALA A 65 3.43 -40.15 -36.51
C ALA A 65 2.07 -40.70 -36.93
#